data_AF-A0A285PNC0-F1
#
_entry.id   AF-A0A285PNC0-F1
#
_cell.length_a   1.000
_cell.length_b   1.000
_cell.length_c   1.000
_cell.angle_alpha   90.00
_cell.angle_beta   90.00
_cell.angle_gamma   90.00
#
_symmetry.space_group_name_H-M   'P 1'
#
loop_
_entity.id
_entity.type
_entity.pdbx_description
1 polymer ?
#
loop_
_entity_poly.entity_id
_entity_poly.type
_entity_poly.pdbx_seq_one_letter_code
_entity_poly.pdbx_strand_id
1 'polypeptide(L)' 'MTGQMTKYKESLRHMPEPIMLSQIQKKVDLRGLMNYAKEKGIKVTQLTNEEKNRFLL' A
#
# COMPACT_ATOMS: atom_id res chain seq x y z
N MET A 1 3.47 30.23 -16.13
CA MET A 1 3.56 29.06 -15.24
C MET A 1 4.59 28.11 -15.81
N THR A 2 5.51 27.57 -15.02
CA THR A 2 6.53 26.62 -15.50
C THR A 2 5.85 25.32 -15.96
N GLY A 3 6.41 24.65 -16.98
CA GLY A 3 5.82 23.41 -17.52
C GLY A 3 5.65 22.28 -16.50
N GLN A 4 6.44 22.30 -15.42
CA GLN A 4 6.29 21.36 -14.29
C GLN A 4 4.97 21.57 -13.53
N MET A 5 4.59 22.82 -13.27
CA MET A 5 3.34 23.15 -12.57
C MET A 5 2.11 22.81 -13.42
N THR A 6 2.21 22.89 -14.75
CA THR A 6 1.16 22.46 -15.67
C THR A 6 0.96 20.94 -15.58
N LYS A 7 2.04 20.15 -15.69
CA LYS A 7 1.98 18.69 -15.59
C LYS A 7 1.44 18.20 -14.24
N TYR A 8 1.85 18.84 -13.14
CA TYR A 8 1.34 18.53 -11.80
C TYR A 8 -0.18 18.76 -11.71
N LYS A 9 -0.67 19.91 -12.20
CA LYS A 9 -2.11 20.22 -12.19
C LYS A 9 -2.92 19.28 -13.08
N GLU A 10 -2.37 18.85 -14.21
CA GLU A 10 -2.99 17.83 -15.07
C GLU A 10 -3.08 16.48 -14.36
N SER A 11 -2.04 16.04 -13.65
CA SER A 11 -2.09 14.77 -12.92
C SER A 11 -3.15 14.79 -11.81
N LEU A 12 -3.33 15.92 -11.13
CA LEU A 12 -4.36 16.06 -10.10
C LEU A 12 -5.78 15.93 -10.65
N ARG A 13 -6.04 16.29 -11.91
CA ARG A 13 -7.38 16.14 -12.53
C ARG A 13 -7.79 14.70 -12.74
N HIS A 14 -6.81 13.78 -12.80
CA HIS A 14 -7.04 12.35 -13.01
C HIS A 14 -6.83 11.53 -11.74
N MET A 15 -6.47 12.17 -10.62
CA MET A 15 -6.25 11.49 -9.37
C MET A 15 -7.60 11.08 -8.76
N PRO A 16 -7.77 9.84 -8.27
CA PRO A 16 -8.97 9.48 -7.55
C PRO A 16 -9.12 10.32 -6.28
N GLU A 17 -10.37 10.57 -5.89
CA GLU A 17 -10.67 11.23 -4.63
C GLU A 17 -10.07 10.42 -3.45
N PRO A 18 -9.57 11.10 -2.40
CA PRO A 18 -9.11 10.42 -1.21
C PRO A 18 -10.21 9.54 -0.61
N ILE A 19 -9.86 8.33 -0.17
CA ILE A 19 -10.78 7.45 0.54
C ILE A 19 -10.62 7.58 2.05
N MET A 20 -11.73 7.47 2.77
CA MET A 20 -11.76 7.36 4.23
C MET A 20 -11.30 5.98 4.66
N LEU A 21 -10.73 5.87 5.86
CA LEU A 21 -10.36 4.57 6.44
C LEU A 21 -11.55 3.60 6.54
N SER A 22 -12.76 4.13 6.74
CA SER A 22 -14.00 3.34 6.76
C SER A 22 -14.37 2.73 5.41
N GLN A 23 -13.87 3.29 4.29
CA GLN A 23 -14.12 2.79 2.94
C GLN A 23 -13.11 1.71 2.51
N ILE A 24 -12.09 1.45 3.31
CA ILE A 24 -11.10 0.40 3.03
C ILE A 24 -11.77 -0.97 3.21
N GLN A 25 -11.92 -1.69 2.10
CA GLN A 25 -12.55 -3.01 2.08
C GLN A 25 -11.61 -4.12 2.57
N LYS A 26 -10.31 -4.00 2.30
CA LYS A 26 -9.30 -5.00 2.66
C LYS A 26 -8.45 -4.51 3.80
N LYS A 27 -8.46 -5.23 4.91
CA LYS A 27 -7.57 -4.94 6.04
C LYS A 27 -6.34 -5.82 5.92
N VAL A 28 -5.25 -5.42 6.57
CA VAL A 28 -4.03 -6.23 6.61
C VAL A 28 -3.71 -6.51 8.06
N ASP A 29 -3.52 -7.78 8.41
CA ASP A 29 -2.91 -8.14 9.69
C ASP A 29 -1.41 -7.85 9.64
N LEU A 30 -1.06 -6.58 9.88
CA LEU A 30 0.32 -6.12 9.91
C LEU A 30 1.13 -6.84 11.00
N ARG A 31 0.51 -7.18 12.13
CA ARG A 31 1.20 -7.84 13.24
C ARG A 31 1.56 -9.28 12.87
N GLY A 32 0.61 -10.02 12.31
CA GLY A 32 0.84 -11.36 11.78
C GLY A 32 1.92 -11.36 10.69
N LEU A 33 1.84 -10.42 9.75
CA LEU A 33 2.82 -10.27 8.66
C LEU A 33 4.24 -10.03 9.19
N MET A 34 4.39 -9.14 10.18
CA MET A 34 5.69 -8.82 10.79
C MET A 34 6.27 -10.01 11.56
N ASN A 35 5.42 -10.71 12.32
CA ASN A 35 5.85 -11.91 13.07
C ASN A 35 6.31 -13.02 12.12
N TYR A 36 5.55 -13.27 11.04
CA TYR A 36 5.91 -14.28 10.04
C TYR A 36 7.26 -14.00 9.38
N ALA A 37 7.49 -12.75 8.96
CA ALA A 37 8.79 -12.35 8.39
C ALA A 37 9.93 -12.55 9.40
N LYS A 38 9.70 -12.16 10.66
CA LYS A 38 10.65 -12.31 11.76
C LYS A 38 11.00 -13.77 12.03
N GLU A 39 10.02 -14.67 12.10
CA GLU A 39 10.20 -16.11 12.29
C GLU A 39 11.00 -16.74 11.14
N LYS A 40 10.82 -16.24 9.92
CA LYS A 40 11.58 -16.67 8.73
C LYS A 40 12.98 -16.03 8.64
N GLY A 41 13.30 -15.08 9.52
CA GLY A 41 14.59 -14.39 9.53
C GLY A 41 14.81 -13.42 8.37
N ILE A 42 13.74 -12.95 7.71
CA ILE A 42 13.82 -12.03 6.57
C ILE A 42 13.01 -10.76 6.82
N LYS A 43 13.25 -9.72 6.01
CA LYS A 43 12.45 -8.49 6.05
C LYS A 43 11.11 -8.69 5.35
N VAL A 44 10.07 -7.99 5.79
CA VAL A 44 8.73 -7.98 5.15
C VAL A 44 8.80 -7.63 3.66
N THR A 45 9.75 -6.78 3.25
CA THR A 45 9.97 -6.41 1.85
C THR A 45 10.41 -7.59 0.98
N GLN A 46 11.05 -8.60 1.57
CA GLN A 46 11.56 -9.80 0.89
C GLN A 46 10.52 -10.93 0.79
N LEU A 47 9.34 -10.78 1.43
CA LEU A 47 8.24 -11.72 1.28
C LEU A 47 7.66 -11.68 -0.14
N THR A 48 7.27 -12.84 -0.65
CA THR A 48 6.56 -12.93 -1.93
C THR A 48 5.16 -12.32 -1.80
N ASN A 49 4.54 -11.97 -2.94
CA ASN A 49 3.17 -11.48 -2.93
C ASN A 49 2.19 -12.54 -2.41
N GLU A 50 2.45 -13.83 -2.70
CA GLU A 50 1.65 -14.94 -2.18
C GLU A 50 1.71 -15.03 -0.65
N GLU A 51 2.88 -14.83 -0.06
CA GLU A 51 3.04 -14.79 1.40
C GLU A 51 2.33 -13.59 2.02
N LYS A 52 2.48 -12.41 1.41
CA LYS A 52 1.80 -11.18 1.87
C LYS A 52 0.29 -11.29 1.80
N ASN A 53 -0.23 -11.93 0.75
CA ASN A 53 -1.67 -12.10 0.53
C ASN A 53 -2.35 -12.94 1.61
N ARG A 54 -1.61 -13.78 2.35
CA ARG A 54 -2.15 -14.57 3.48
C ARG A 54 -2.59 -13.70 4.67
N PHE A 55 -2.12 -12.46 4.74
CA PHE A 55 -2.43 -11.52 5.82
C PHE A 55 -3.49 -10.49 5.42
N LEU A 56 -4.08 -10.61 4.23
CA LEU A 56 -5.23 -9.79 3.83
C LEU A 56 -6.50 -10.34 4.50
N LEU A 57 -7.25 -9.45 5.16
CA LEU A 57 -8.52 -9.69 5.83
C LEU A 57 -9.68 -9.07 5.05
#